data_AF-A0A9E2D1C1-F1
#
_entry.id   AF-A0A9E2D1C1-F1
#
_cell.length_a   1.000
_cell.length_b   1.000
_cell.length_c   1.000
_cell.angle_alpha   90.00
_cell.angle_beta   90.00
_cell.angle_gamma   90.00
#
_symmetry.space_group_name_H-M   'P 1'
#
loop_
_entity.id
_entity.type
_entity.pdbx_description
1 polymer ?
#
loop_
_entity_poly.entity_id
_entity_poly.type
_entity_poly.pdbx_seq_one_letter_code
_entity_poly.pdbx_strand_id
1 'polypeptide(L)'
;MKEEGIITERRRYDRLEKEFAFRYTVIDDLTDATLDEMGLILDIGGGGLRFLSSRRWRKNEQLLMKLDFDGWQIDDSGNVTIQYSGACTSMLVIGAVMWSAETAQEDQFEIGIRFTARMHRDQ
;
A
#
# COMPACT_ATOMS: atom_id res chain seq x y z
N MET A 1 30.65 -11.22 -25.97
CA MET A 1 30.05 -11.76 -24.73
C MET A 1 29.22 -10.64 -24.12
N LYS A 2 27.91 -10.81 -24.03
CA LYS A 2 27.03 -9.85 -23.34
C LYS A 2 27.01 -10.27 -21.87
N GLU A 3 27.35 -9.34 -20.98
CA GLU A 3 27.18 -9.54 -19.54
C GLU A 3 25.67 -9.63 -19.28
N GLU A 4 25.19 -10.83 -18.97
CA GLU A 4 23.88 -11.02 -18.37
C GLU A 4 23.98 -10.49 -16.94
N GLY A 5 23.60 -9.23 -16.76
CA GLY A 5 23.46 -8.64 -15.44
C GLY A 5 22.47 -9.50 -14.66
N ILE A 6 22.96 -10.16 -13.60
CA ILE A 6 22.12 -10.88 -12.64
C ILE A 6 21.17 -9.83 -12.05
N ILE A 7 19.93 -9.80 -12.53
CA ILE A 7 18.86 -9.00 -11.93
C ILE A 7 18.59 -9.66 -10.59
N THR A 8 19.29 -9.18 -9.57
CA THR A 8 19.10 -9.66 -8.20
C THR A 8 17.78 -9.05 -7.73
N GLU A 9 16.79 -9.91 -7.46
CA GLU A 9 15.53 -9.47 -6.87
C GLU A 9 15.83 -8.73 -5.56
N ARG A 10 15.45 -7.46 -5.49
CA ARG A 10 15.71 -6.57 -4.34
C ARG A 10 14.54 -6.58 -3.36
N ARG A 11 13.39 -7.10 -3.77
CA ARG A 11 12.19 -7.18 -2.94
C ARG A 11 12.38 -8.25 -1.88
N ARG A 12 11.97 -7.89 -0.66
CA ARG A 12 11.99 -8.78 0.50
C ARG A 12 10.69 -9.57 0.66
N TYR A 13 9.63 -9.15 -0.03
CA TYR A 13 8.27 -9.69 0.11
C TYR A 13 7.64 -9.82 -1.27
N ASP A 14 6.88 -10.90 -1.45
CA ASP A 14 6.03 -11.08 -2.61
C ASP A 14 4.93 -10.01 -2.67
N ARG A 15 4.50 -9.71 -3.89
CA ARG A 15 3.41 -8.76 -4.14
C ARG A 15 2.21 -9.47 -4.73
N LEU A 16 1.06 -9.11 -4.20
CA LEU A 16 -0.21 -9.44 -4.78
C LEU A 16 -0.61 -8.30 -5.74
N GLU A 17 -0.68 -8.61 -7.03
CA GLU A 17 -1.27 -7.71 -8.04
C GLU A 17 -2.78 -7.84 -8.00
N LYS A 18 -3.46 -6.79 -7.52
CA LYS A 18 -4.92 -6.75 -7.48
C LYS A 18 -5.40 -5.31 -7.34
N GLU A 19 -6.42 -4.98 -8.13
CA GLU A 19 -7.03 -3.66 -8.12
C GLU A 19 -8.11 -3.56 -7.04
N PHE A 20 -7.88 -2.73 -6.02
CA PHE A 20 -8.85 -2.52 -4.95
C PHE A 20 -8.93 -1.06 -4.53
N ALA A 21 -10.17 -0.56 -4.41
CA ALA A 21 -10.41 0.75 -3.83
C ALA A 21 -10.14 0.73 -2.32
N PHE A 22 -9.50 1.78 -1.80
CA PHE A 22 -9.26 1.95 -0.37
C PHE A 22 -9.34 3.42 0.03
N ARG A 23 -9.36 3.68 1.34
CA ARG A 23 -9.37 5.03 1.90
C ARG A 23 -8.12 5.33 2.71
N TYR A 24 -7.65 6.56 2.62
CA TYR A 24 -6.45 7.02 3.32
C TYR A 24 -6.52 8.52 3.65
N THR A 25 -5.58 8.99 4.45
CA THR A 25 -5.43 10.40 4.81
C THR A 25 -3.99 10.72 5.20
N VAL A 26 -3.65 12.01 5.31
CA VAL A 26 -2.35 12.45 5.82
C VAL A 26 -2.33 12.31 7.33
N ILE A 27 -1.22 11.80 7.87
CA ILE A 27 -0.95 11.87 9.31
C ILE A 27 -0.29 13.22 9.59
N ASP A 28 -1.12 14.26 9.65
CA ASP A 28 -0.71 15.55 10.20
C ASP A 28 -1.20 15.69 11.65
N ASP A 29 -2.45 15.27 11.93
CA ASP A 29 -3.04 15.22 13.26
C ASP A 29 -3.90 13.96 13.42
N LEU A 30 -3.54 13.07 14.35
CA LEU A 30 -4.27 11.82 14.61
C LEU A 30 -5.58 12.04 15.36
N THR A 31 -5.75 13.16 16.07
CA THR A 31 -6.95 13.42 16.87
C THR A 31 -8.19 13.70 16.02
N ASP A 32 -8.01 14.25 14.82
CA ASP A 32 -9.08 14.58 13.87
C ASP A 32 -8.96 13.85 12.51
N ALA A 33 -8.15 12.78 12.45
CA ALA A 33 -7.87 12.09 11.19
C ALA A 33 -9.11 11.38 10.62
N THR A 34 -9.67 11.94 9.54
CA THR A 34 -10.73 11.33 8.72
C THR A 34 -10.15 10.76 7.42
N LEU A 35 -10.58 9.54 7.06
CA LEU A 35 -10.12 8.82 5.86
C LEU A 35 -10.92 9.29 4.63
N ASP A 36 -10.59 10.48 4.15
CA ASP A 36 -11.40 11.19 3.14
C ASP A 36 -10.88 11.01 1.71
N GLU A 37 -9.62 10.60 1.54
CA GLU A 37 -9.04 10.35 0.23
C GLU A 37 -9.36 8.93 -0.23
N MET A 38 -9.69 8.80 -1.52
CA MET A 38 -9.85 7.50 -2.17
C MET A 38 -8.67 7.19 -3.08
N GLY A 39 -8.32 5.92 -3.18
CA GLY A 39 -7.25 5.46 -4.04
C GLY A 39 -7.51 4.06 -4.55
N LEU A 40 -6.75 3.65 -5.57
CA LEU A 40 -6.82 2.32 -6.16
C LEU A 40 -5.49 1.61 -5.98
N ILE A 41 -5.43 0.62 -5.09
CA ILE A 41 -4.25 -0.24 -4.93
C ILE A 41 -4.03 -0.99 -6.23
N LEU A 42 -2.80 -0.98 -6.74
CA LEU A 42 -2.36 -1.74 -7.91
C LEU A 42 -1.63 -3.02 -7.48
N ASP A 43 -0.80 -2.90 -6.45
CA ASP A 43 -0.15 -4.04 -5.81
C ASP A 43 0.12 -3.79 -4.32
N ILE A 44 0.23 -4.88 -3.56
CA ILE A 44 0.53 -4.85 -2.14
C ILE A 44 1.47 -5.99 -1.74
N GLY A 45 2.47 -5.69 -0.92
CA GLY A 45 3.36 -6.65 -0.27
C GLY A 45 3.45 -6.35 1.24
N GLY A 46 4.06 -7.21 2.05
CA GLY A 46 4.14 -6.95 3.49
C GLY A 46 4.95 -5.73 3.90
N GLY A 47 5.79 -5.21 2.99
CA GLY A 47 6.59 -4.02 3.20
C GLY A 47 5.99 -2.72 2.65
N GLY A 48 4.90 -2.76 1.90
CA GLY A 48 4.38 -1.58 1.22
C GLY A 48 3.36 -1.88 0.14
N LEU A 49 2.84 -0.82 -0.48
CA LEU A 49 1.88 -0.93 -1.58
C LEU A 49 2.17 0.11 -2.66
N ARG A 50 1.56 -0.10 -3.82
CA ARG A 50 1.53 0.84 -4.94
C ARG A 50 0.08 1.14 -5.26
N PHE A 51 -0.27 2.40 -5.43
CA PHE A 51 -1.66 2.79 -5.69
C PHE A 51 -1.77 4.03 -6.57
N LEU A 52 -2.94 4.23 -7.16
CA LEU A 52 -3.31 5.45 -7.89
C LEU A 52 -4.03 6.44 -6.98
N SER A 53 -3.65 7.71 -7.10
CA SER A 53 -4.20 8.86 -6.38
C SER A 53 -4.59 9.96 -7.37
N SER A 54 -5.61 10.76 -7.01
CA SER A 54 -5.99 11.99 -7.72
C SER A 54 -5.07 13.17 -7.42
N ARG A 55 -4.13 13.02 -6.47
CA ARG A 55 -3.18 14.07 -6.10
C ARG A 55 -1.77 13.54 -5.98
N ARG A 56 -0.81 14.45 -6.21
CA ARG A 56 0.60 14.17 -6.02
C ARG A 56 0.96 14.20 -4.54
N TRP A 57 1.80 13.28 -4.12
CA TRP A 57 2.27 13.17 -2.74
C TRP A 57 3.77 13.45 -2.64
N ARG A 58 4.22 14.10 -1.56
CA ARG A 58 5.65 14.38 -1.37
C ARG A 58 6.33 13.19 -0.73
N LYS A 59 7.59 13.00 -1.10
CA LYS A 59 8.44 11.97 -0.49
C LYS A 59 8.51 12.16 1.03
N ASN A 60 8.38 11.05 1.76
CA ASN A 60 8.35 10.94 3.22
C ASN A 60 7.09 11.47 3.91
N GLU A 61 6.07 11.96 3.19
CA GLU A 61 4.76 12.18 3.80
C GLU A 61 4.22 10.86 4.34
N GLN A 62 3.61 10.92 5.52
CA GLN A 62 3.03 9.75 6.19
C GLN A 62 1.53 9.70 5.93
N LEU A 63 1.06 8.55 5.46
CA LEU A 63 -0.33 8.29 5.19
C LEU A 63 -0.87 7.25 6.17
N LEU A 64 -2.03 7.54 6.74
CA LEU A 64 -2.84 6.55 7.45
C LEU A 64 -3.79 5.93 6.42
N MET A 65 -3.78 4.62 6.33
CA MET A 65 -4.55 3.87 5.34
C MET A 65 -5.36 2.80 6.07
N LYS A 66 -6.63 2.66 5.68
CA LYS A 66 -7.45 1.51 6.09
C LYS A 66 -7.55 0.55 4.92
N LEU A 67 -6.98 -0.63 5.10
CA LEU A 67 -7.00 -1.72 4.15
C LEU A 67 -8.08 -2.70 4.58
N ASP A 68 -9.17 -2.74 3.81
CA ASP A 68 -10.40 -3.45 4.13
C ASP A 68 -10.87 -4.22 2.89
N PHE A 69 -10.29 -5.40 2.66
CA PHE A 69 -10.68 -6.26 1.55
C PHE A 69 -10.66 -7.73 2.00
N ASP A 70 -11.38 -8.60 1.30
CA ASP A 70 -11.64 -9.94 1.82
C ASP A 70 -10.44 -10.87 1.69
N GLY A 71 -10.23 -11.66 2.75
CA GLY A 71 -9.30 -12.78 2.77
C GLY A 71 -7.83 -12.42 2.88
N TRP A 72 -7.44 -11.15 2.81
CA TRP A 72 -6.02 -10.81 2.82
C TRP A 72 -5.40 -10.86 4.21
N GLN A 73 -4.18 -11.39 4.29
CA GLN A 73 -3.42 -11.43 5.53
C GLN A 73 -1.95 -11.14 5.22
N ILE A 74 -1.30 -10.43 6.15
CA ILE A 74 0.15 -10.33 6.21
C ILE A 74 0.58 -11.20 7.38
N ASP A 75 1.38 -12.24 7.12
CA ASP A 75 1.95 -13.07 8.19
C ASP A 75 3.09 -12.36 8.93
N ASP A 76 3.59 -12.95 10.02
CA ASP A 76 4.72 -12.41 10.79
C ASP A 76 6.01 -12.26 9.96
N SER A 77 6.11 -13.03 8.87
CA SER A 77 7.22 -12.97 7.92
C SER A 77 7.03 -11.90 6.85
N GLY A 78 5.90 -11.18 6.83
CA GLY A 78 5.58 -10.15 5.84
C GLY A 78 5.07 -10.71 4.50
N ASN A 79 4.70 -11.97 4.42
CA ASN A 79 4.10 -12.52 3.20
C ASN A 79 2.63 -12.12 3.13
N VAL A 80 2.20 -11.68 1.95
CA VAL A 80 0.79 -11.41 1.67
C VAL A 80 0.13 -12.67 1.15
N THR A 81 -0.96 -13.10 1.76
CA THR A 81 -1.78 -14.21 1.28
C THR A 81 -3.23 -13.76 1.14
N ILE A 82 -3.99 -14.37 0.22
CA ILE A 82 -5.45 -14.26 0.16
C ILE A 82 -6.06 -15.61 0.52
N GLN A 83 -6.85 -15.65 1.58
CA GLN A 83 -7.69 -16.78 1.96
C GLN A 83 -9.11 -16.53 1.46
N TYR A 84 -9.54 -17.29 0.46
CA TYR A 84 -10.87 -17.17 -0.17
C TYR A 84 -12.06 -17.47 0.77
N SER A 85 -11.81 -17.92 2.01
CA SER A 85 -12.84 -18.28 3.00
C SER A 85 -12.68 -17.56 4.35
N GLY A 86 -11.86 -16.52 4.41
CA GLY A 86 -11.60 -15.76 5.65
C GLY A 86 -12.63 -14.66 5.90
N ALA A 87 -12.90 -14.36 7.18
CA ALA A 87 -13.60 -13.15 7.58
C ALA A 87 -12.88 -11.91 7.03
N CYS A 88 -13.63 -10.84 6.76
CA CYS A 88 -13.06 -9.57 6.30
C CYS A 88 -12.02 -9.06 7.32
N THR A 89 -10.77 -8.99 6.92
CA THR A 89 -9.65 -8.55 7.76
C THR A 89 -9.39 -7.08 7.48
N SER A 90 -9.62 -6.25 8.51
CA SER A 90 -9.33 -4.83 8.44
C SER A 90 -7.98 -4.52 9.09
N MET A 91 -7.10 -3.82 8.37
CA MET A 91 -5.81 -3.37 8.90
C MET A 91 -5.70 -1.86 8.77
N LEU A 92 -5.25 -1.21 9.84
CA LEU A 92 -4.78 0.16 9.80
C LEU A 92 -3.27 0.16 9.58
N VAL A 93 -2.81 0.92 8.60
CA VAL A 93 -1.40 0.97 8.21
C VAL A 93 -0.94 2.41 8.15
N ILE A 94 0.23 2.67 8.71
CA ILE A 94 0.95 3.91 8.52
C ILE A 94 2.06 3.66 7.51
N GLY A 95 2.05 4.41 6.41
CA GLY A 95 3.03 4.27 5.34
C GLY A 95 3.69 5.58 4.97
N ALA A 96 4.97 5.53 4.63
CA ALA A 96 5.71 6.68 4.12
C ALA A 96 5.77 6.64 2.60
N VAL A 97 5.53 7.79 1.95
CA VAL A 97 5.68 7.97 0.51
C VAL A 97 7.14 7.83 0.11
N MET A 98 7.45 6.84 -0.73
CA MET A 98 8.80 6.60 -1.23
C MET A 98 9.04 7.33 -2.56
N TRP A 99 8.02 7.37 -3.41
CA TRP A 99 8.02 8.05 -4.70
C TRP A 99 6.59 8.35 -5.14
N SER A 100 6.46 9.31 -6.06
CA SER A 100 5.22 9.69 -6.73
C SER A 100 5.54 10.04 -8.18
N ALA A 101 4.81 9.44 -9.12
CA ALA A 101 4.99 9.61 -10.55
C ALA A 101 3.66 9.96 -11.22
N GLU A 102 3.70 10.73 -12.30
CA GLU A 102 2.54 10.99 -13.16
C GLU A 102 2.21 9.75 -13.99
N THR A 103 0.92 9.50 -14.25
CA THR A 103 0.50 8.48 -15.20
C THR A 103 0.20 9.09 -16.56
N ALA A 104 -0.23 8.27 -17.53
CA ALA A 104 -0.71 8.76 -18.82
C ALA A 104 -2.04 9.53 -18.72
N GLN A 105 -2.77 9.39 -17.62
CA GLN A 105 -4.02 10.08 -17.37
C GLN A 105 -3.75 11.39 -16.61
N GLU A 106 -4.35 12.48 -17.08
CA GLU A 106 -4.28 13.78 -16.42
C GLU A 106 -4.83 13.69 -14.99
N ASP A 107 -4.21 14.41 -14.06
CA ASP A 107 -4.56 14.44 -12.63
C ASP A 107 -4.57 13.07 -11.93
N GLN A 108 -3.84 12.10 -12.48
CA GLN A 108 -3.63 10.80 -11.85
C GLN A 108 -2.14 10.55 -11.57
N PHE A 109 -1.86 10.10 -10.35
CA PHE A 109 -0.52 9.86 -9.87
C PHE A 109 -0.40 8.44 -9.35
N GLU A 110 0.70 7.78 -9.69
CA GLU A 110 1.08 6.51 -9.12
C GLU A 110 2.02 6.75 -7.92
N ILE A 111 1.68 6.14 -6.79
CA ILE A 111 2.33 6.39 -5.51
C ILE A 111 2.88 5.08 -4.96
N GLY A 112 4.16 5.09 -4.60
CA GLY A 112 4.80 3.97 -3.89
C GLY A 112 4.93 4.25 -2.41
N ILE A 113 4.38 3.36 -1.58
CA ILE A 113 4.39 3.47 -0.12
C ILE A 113 5.25 2.37 0.49
N ARG A 114 6.00 2.71 1.55
CA ARG A 114 6.62 1.74 2.46
C ARG A 114 5.89 1.75 3.79
N PHE A 115 5.47 0.60 4.28
CA PHE A 115 4.84 0.49 5.60
C PHE A 115 5.85 0.78 6.70
N THR A 116 5.40 1.52 7.72
CA THR A 116 6.20 1.93 8.88
C THR A 116 5.55 1.49 10.19
N ALA A 117 4.23 1.34 10.22
CA ALA A 117 3.50 0.69 11.30
C ALA A 117 2.25 -0.01 10.74
N ARG A 118 1.80 -1.07 11.42
CA ARG A 118 0.62 -1.86 11.07
C ARG A 118 -0.12 -2.21 12.36
N MET A 119 -1.44 -2.14 12.33
CA MET A 119 -2.30 -2.54 13.44
C MET A 119 -3.40 -3.44 12.89
N HIS A 120 -3.39 -4.69 13.34
CA HIS A 120 -4.49 -5.61 13.10
C HIS A 120 -5.63 -5.21 14.02
N ARG A 121 -6.83 -5.08 13.46
CA ARG A 121 -8.04 -5.10 14.27
C ARG A 121 -8.57 -6.52 14.25
N ASP A 122 -8.27 -7.27 15.30
CA ASP A 122 -9.03 -8.47 15.61
C ASP A 122 -10.47 -8.01 15.93
N GLN A 123 -11.45 -8.57 15.23
CA GLN A 123 -12.85 -8.45 15.60
C GLN A 123 -13.17 -9.39 16.76
#